data_AF-A0A7Y2GBX2-F1
#
_entry.id   AF-A0A7Y2GBX2-F1
#
_cell.length_a   1.000
_cell.length_b   1.000
_cell.length_c   1.000
_cell.angle_alpha   90.00
_cell.angle_beta   90.00
_cell.angle_gamma   90.00
#
_symmetry.space_group_name_H-M   'P 1'
#
loop_
_entity.id
_entity.type
_entity.pdbx_description
1 polymer ?
#
loop_
_entity_poly.entity_id
_entity_poly.type
_entity_poly.pdbx_seq_one_letter_code
_entity_poly.pdbx_strand_id
1 'polypeptide(L)'
;MAAEKDKRVALKQWLRRRLTEGEQPQEEWRQLLEATWDYLLVTPVHQLIDAATAKAAADQLMNAELITEISRPIVAAVAPAVIRELRTDERPLRRFLPRDAEAKLQEAIARPGLVHPDWIRAMFRGEAAEAVLNDALYRALQDFSTLLPRLMVKLSPMGRFGVLGSAGAFAEKLIENLERQIEPEIKSFLADRSEQILERAAEFTIARLDDPASIEFRANLVNFVLSKSPAFLVGAVDDELLSDIGAVAELTARHVADMPDMRADVHAGIDRAIE
;
A
#
# COMPACT_ATOMS: atom_id res chain seq x y z
N MET A 1 77.83 9.42 1.41
CA MET A 1 77.04 8.25 1.82
C MET A 1 76.59 8.27 3.29
N ALA A 2 77.42 8.68 4.27
CA ALA A 2 77.02 8.71 5.69
C ALA A 2 75.90 9.74 6.00
N ALA A 3 75.99 10.96 5.47
CA ALA A 3 75.00 12.03 5.69
C ALA A 3 73.59 11.74 5.11
N GLU A 4 73.50 10.85 4.13
CA GLU A 4 72.24 10.48 3.49
C GLU A 4 71.50 9.37 4.25
N LYS A 5 72.26 8.49 4.93
CA LYS A 5 71.73 7.52 5.90
C LYS A 5 71.13 8.21 7.11
N ASP A 6 71.78 9.26 7.62
CA ASP A 6 71.29 10.04 8.77
C ASP A 6 69.96 10.74 8.48
N LYS A 7 69.80 11.32 7.29
CA LYS A 7 68.54 11.96 6.87
C LYS A 7 67.37 10.99 6.80
N ARG A 8 67.60 9.74 6.34
CA ARG A 8 66.55 8.71 6.28
C ARG A 8 66.14 8.21 7.66
N VAL A 9 67.08 8.12 8.60
CA VAL A 9 66.80 7.74 9.99
C VAL A 9 66.03 8.87 10.69
N ALA A 10 66.44 10.12 10.50
CA ALA A 10 65.74 11.29 11.03
C ALA A 10 64.31 11.41 10.47
N LEU A 11 64.10 11.18 9.17
CA LEU A 11 62.77 11.19 8.55
C LEU A 11 61.86 10.09 9.10
N LYS A 12 62.38 8.86 9.27
CA LYS A 12 61.59 7.75 9.85
C LYS A 12 61.21 8.01 11.30
N GLN A 13 62.09 8.59 12.09
CA GLN A 13 61.80 8.96 13.48
C GLN A 13 60.80 10.11 13.54
N TRP A 14 60.92 11.11 12.67
CA TRP A 14 59.95 12.20 12.57
C TRP A 14 58.55 11.70 12.16
N LEU A 15 58.47 10.80 11.16
CA LEU A 15 57.20 10.19 10.74
C LEU A 15 56.57 9.34 11.84
N ARG A 16 57.35 8.52 12.57
CA ARG A 16 56.84 7.76 13.72
C ARG A 16 56.32 8.68 14.83
N ARG A 17 57.07 9.73 15.17
CA ARG A 17 56.61 10.69 16.18
C ARG A 17 55.30 11.35 15.75
N ARG A 18 55.21 11.78 14.49
CA ARG A 18 54.02 12.43 13.94
C ARG A 18 52.82 11.49 13.75
N LEU A 19 53.03 10.19 13.57
CA LEU A 19 51.92 9.24 13.30
C LEU A 19 51.49 8.44 14.53
N THR A 20 52.33 8.34 15.57
CA THR A 20 52.06 7.44 16.70
C THR A 20 52.23 8.05 18.09
N GLU A 21 52.85 9.23 18.23
CA GLU A 21 53.09 9.85 19.54
C GLU A 21 52.31 11.17 19.71
N GLY A 22 51.36 11.21 20.66
CA GLY A 22 50.59 12.40 21.05
C GLY A 22 49.12 12.39 20.60
N GLU A 23 48.37 13.45 20.95
CA GLU A 23 46.96 13.67 20.54
C GLU A 23 46.84 14.30 19.13
N GLN A 24 47.90 14.98 18.69
CA GLN A 24 47.98 15.65 17.38
C GLN A 24 47.72 14.73 16.16
N PRO A 25 48.22 13.48 16.09
CA PRO A 25 47.93 12.57 14.98
C PRO A 25 46.46 12.15 14.93
N GLN A 26 45.82 11.99 16.09
CA GLN A 26 44.39 11.64 16.18
C GLN A 26 43.52 12.82 15.75
N GLU A 27 43.91 14.03 16.11
CA GLU A 27 43.26 15.27 15.69
C GLU A 27 43.43 15.52 14.19
N GLU A 28 44.65 15.38 13.66
CA GLU A 28 44.93 15.46 12.21
C GLU A 28 44.13 14.40 11.44
N TRP A 29 44.02 13.18 11.98
CA TRP A 29 43.21 12.10 11.38
C TRP A 29 41.72 12.39 11.41
N ARG A 30 41.18 12.94 12.51
CA ARG A 30 39.78 13.34 12.61
C ARG A 30 39.46 14.45 11.60
N GLN A 31 40.31 15.47 11.51
CA GLN A 31 40.15 16.55 10.54
C GLN A 31 40.24 16.05 9.10
N LEU A 32 41.14 15.10 8.80
CA LEU A 32 41.21 14.44 7.50
C LEU A 32 39.94 13.63 7.20
N LEU A 33 39.41 12.90 8.17
CA LEU A 33 38.17 12.14 8.01
C LEU A 33 36.98 13.07 7.76
N GLU A 34 36.82 14.12 8.57
CA GLU A 34 35.77 15.13 8.40
C GLU A 34 35.87 15.82 7.04
N ALA A 35 37.07 16.29 6.66
CA ALA A 35 37.29 16.93 5.37
C ALA A 35 37.07 15.96 4.19
N THR A 36 37.47 14.69 4.34
CA THR A 36 37.21 13.66 3.33
C THR A 36 35.72 13.37 3.22
N TRP A 37 35.02 13.31 4.35
CA TRP A 37 33.58 13.09 4.40
C TRP A 37 32.82 14.25 3.76
N ASP A 38 33.16 15.49 4.11
CA ASP A 38 32.58 16.69 3.51
C ASP A 38 32.84 16.74 2.00
N TYR A 39 34.07 16.42 1.58
CA TYR A 39 34.42 16.32 0.17
C TYR A 39 33.60 15.23 -0.55
N LEU A 40 33.45 14.05 0.05
CA LEU A 40 32.65 12.96 -0.53
C LEU A 40 31.16 13.33 -0.64
N LEU A 41 30.61 14.07 0.34
CA LEU A 41 29.21 14.48 0.33
C LEU A 41 28.88 15.49 -0.77
N VAL A 42 29.83 16.34 -1.16
CA VAL A 42 29.64 17.34 -2.23
C VAL A 42 30.12 16.88 -3.59
N THR A 43 30.92 15.82 -3.66
CA THR A 43 31.44 15.30 -4.92
C THR A 43 30.37 14.46 -5.62
N PRO A 44 30.02 14.76 -6.89
CA PRO A 44 29.09 13.94 -7.65
C PRO A 44 29.56 12.48 -7.73
N VAL A 45 28.63 11.54 -7.55
CA VAL A 45 28.93 10.09 -7.48
C VAL A 45 29.70 9.58 -8.70
N HIS A 46 29.42 10.11 -9.90
CA HIS A 46 30.11 9.75 -11.15
C HIS A 46 31.62 10.10 -11.16
N GLN A 47 32.08 11.00 -10.28
CA GLN A 47 33.49 11.35 -10.12
C GLN A 47 34.20 10.47 -9.09
N LEU A 48 33.44 9.78 -8.24
CA LEU A 48 33.95 8.95 -7.14
C LEU A 48 34.08 7.48 -7.55
N ILE A 49 33.17 7.00 -8.39
CA ILE A 49 33.08 5.61 -8.80
C ILE A 49 32.69 5.52 -10.28
N ASP A 50 33.39 4.67 -11.03
CA ASP A 50 33.01 4.33 -12.38
C ASP A 50 31.77 3.41 -12.40
N ALA A 51 31.09 3.37 -13.55
CA ALA A 51 29.85 2.58 -13.70
C ALA A 51 30.05 1.08 -13.46
N ALA A 52 31.22 0.52 -13.78
CA ALA A 52 31.48 -0.90 -13.55
C ALA A 52 31.61 -1.20 -12.06
N THR A 53 32.30 -0.35 -11.31
CA THR A 53 32.41 -0.43 -9.85
C THR A 53 31.06 -0.24 -9.17
N ALA A 54 30.26 0.74 -9.63
CA ALA A 54 28.91 0.97 -9.11
C ALA A 54 27.97 -0.23 -9.37
N LYS A 55 28.01 -0.83 -10.57
CA LYS A 55 27.23 -2.05 -10.89
C LYS A 55 27.68 -3.26 -10.07
N ALA A 56 28.98 -3.46 -9.88
CA ALA A 56 29.49 -4.55 -9.06
C ALA A 56 29.08 -4.40 -7.58
N ALA A 57 29.09 -3.17 -7.06
CA ALA A 57 28.58 -2.88 -5.72
C ALA A 57 27.07 -3.11 -5.63
N ALA A 58 26.30 -2.67 -6.64
CA ALA A 58 24.87 -2.92 -6.71
C ALA A 58 24.55 -4.43 -6.77
N ASP A 59 25.29 -5.22 -7.54
CA ASP A 59 25.15 -6.67 -7.61
C ASP A 59 25.42 -7.35 -6.25
N GLN A 60 26.40 -6.85 -5.49
CA GLN A 60 26.67 -7.34 -4.14
C GLN A 60 25.57 -6.94 -3.16
N LEU A 61 25.06 -5.70 -3.25
CA LEU A 61 23.97 -5.20 -2.40
C LEU A 61 22.63 -5.85 -2.74
N MET A 62 22.43 -6.28 -3.99
CA MET A 62 21.27 -7.05 -4.45
C MET A 62 21.39 -8.54 -4.15
N ASN A 63 22.39 -8.99 -3.37
CA ASN A 63 22.40 -10.36 -2.89
C ASN A 63 21.27 -10.58 -1.89
N ALA A 64 20.32 -11.45 -2.23
CA ALA A 64 19.18 -11.78 -1.39
C ALA A 64 19.55 -12.28 0.02
N GLU A 65 20.66 -13.00 0.15
CA GLU A 65 21.16 -13.48 1.45
C GLU A 65 21.67 -12.30 2.27
N LEU A 66 22.44 -11.38 1.67
CA LEU A 66 22.96 -10.18 2.33
C LEU A 66 21.83 -9.23 2.77
N ILE A 67 20.84 -8.99 1.90
CA ILE A 67 19.67 -8.16 2.22
C ILE A 67 18.94 -8.76 3.42
N THR A 68 18.75 -10.08 3.43
CA THR A 68 18.06 -10.78 4.52
C THR A 68 18.87 -10.71 5.81
N GLU A 69 20.17 -10.98 5.76
CA GLU A 69 21.06 -10.94 6.92
C GLU A 69 21.16 -9.56 7.55
N ILE A 70 21.14 -8.48 6.75
CA ILE A 70 21.21 -7.11 7.25
C ILE A 70 19.83 -6.65 7.75
N SER A 71 18.77 -6.89 6.98
CA SER A 71 17.43 -6.35 7.28
C SER A 71 16.74 -7.09 8.43
N ARG A 72 16.85 -8.43 8.50
CA ARG A 72 16.16 -9.24 9.50
C ARG A 72 16.45 -8.80 10.95
N PRO A 73 17.72 -8.61 11.40
CA PRO A 73 17.97 -8.16 12.78
C PRO A 73 17.47 -6.74 13.03
N ILE A 74 17.54 -5.85 12.05
CA ILE A 74 17.05 -4.47 12.17
C ILE A 74 15.51 -4.49 12.32
N VAL A 75 14.81 -5.21 11.44
CA VAL A 75 13.35 -5.34 11.48
C VAL A 75 12.91 -6.02 12.77
N ALA A 76 13.54 -7.12 13.17
CA ALA A 76 13.21 -7.82 14.41
C ALA A 76 13.43 -6.96 15.67
N ALA A 77 14.42 -6.06 15.67
CA ALA A 77 14.67 -5.15 16.78
C ALA A 77 13.74 -3.93 16.77
N VAL A 78 13.47 -3.34 15.60
CA VAL A 78 12.79 -2.05 15.47
C VAL A 78 11.27 -2.21 15.36
N ALA A 79 10.80 -3.18 14.57
CA ALA A 79 9.37 -3.30 14.26
C ALA A 79 8.50 -3.48 15.51
N PRO A 80 8.82 -4.39 16.47
CA PRO A 80 7.99 -4.55 17.67
C PRO A 80 7.92 -3.28 18.53
N ALA A 81 9.02 -2.51 18.61
CA ALA A 81 9.07 -1.26 19.35
C ALA A 81 8.22 -0.17 18.68
N VAL A 82 8.38 0.02 17.37
CA VAL A 82 7.61 0.98 16.59
C VAL A 82 6.13 0.64 16.63
N ILE A 83 5.76 -0.62 16.42
CA ILE A 83 4.34 -1.03 16.40
C ILE A 83 3.70 -0.86 17.77
N ARG A 84 4.42 -1.17 18.86
CA ARG A 84 3.94 -0.90 20.22
C ARG A 84 3.67 0.58 20.44
N GLU A 85 4.58 1.45 19.98
CA GLU A 85 4.38 2.90 20.05
C GLU A 85 3.17 3.34 19.22
N LEU A 86 3.05 2.88 17.98
CA LEU A 86 1.93 3.19 17.09
C LEU A 86 0.59 2.70 17.67
N ARG A 87 0.54 1.54 18.34
CA ARG A 87 -0.67 1.03 19.01
C ARG A 87 -1.15 1.95 20.13
N THR A 88 -0.25 2.71 20.75
CA THR A 88 -0.60 3.68 21.81
C THR A 88 -0.84 5.09 21.27
N ASP A 89 -0.56 5.33 19.99
CA ASP A 89 -0.70 6.66 19.43
C ASP A 89 -2.09 6.92 18.89
N GLU A 90 -2.86 7.72 19.63
CA GLU A 90 -4.23 8.10 19.30
C GLU A 90 -4.35 9.38 18.48
N ARG A 91 -3.24 10.11 18.23
CA ARG A 91 -3.33 11.38 17.51
C ARG A 91 -3.52 11.13 16.01
N PRO A 92 -4.17 12.03 15.26
CA PRO A 92 -4.41 11.83 13.83
C PRO A 92 -3.11 11.70 13.01
N LEU A 93 -3.14 10.89 11.96
CA LEU A 93 -2.05 10.75 10.99
C LEU A 93 -1.72 12.06 10.26
N ARG A 94 -2.71 12.95 10.11
CA ARG A 94 -2.53 14.29 9.49
C ARG A 94 -1.36 15.07 10.08
N ARG A 95 -0.98 14.84 11.35
CA ARG A 95 0.16 15.50 11.99
C ARG A 95 1.51 15.24 11.31
N PHE A 96 1.65 14.14 10.58
CA PHE A 96 2.87 13.78 9.86
C PHE A 96 3.00 14.50 8.51
N LEU A 97 1.93 15.17 8.05
CA LEU A 97 1.94 15.96 6.84
C LEU A 97 2.31 17.41 7.17
N PRO A 98 3.37 17.96 6.55
CA PRO A 98 3.55 19.40 6.52
C PRO A 98 2.32 20.08 5.91
N ARG A 99 1.97 21.29 6.37
CA ARG A 99 0.80 22.03 5.87
C ARG A 99 0.84 22.21 4.34
N ASP A 100 2.02 22.47 3.80
CA ASP A 100 2.23 22.65 2.36
C ASP A 100 2.06 21.34 1.57
N ALA A 101 2.26 20.19 2.22
CA ALA A 101 2.06 18.88 1.61
C ALA A 101 0.58 18.48 1.56
N GLU A 102 -0.24 18.95 2.52
CA GLU A 102 -1.68 18.66 2.54
C GLU A 102 -2.38 19.24 1.30
N ALA A 103 -2.10 20.49 0.94
CA ALA A 103 -2.64 21.10 -0.27
C ALA A 103 -2.24 20.31 -1.54
N LYS A 104 -0.95 19.94 -1.65
CA LYS A 104 -0.44 19.15 -2.77
C LYS A 104 -1.05 17.76 -2.84
N LEU A 105 -1.34 17.14 -1.69
CA LEU A 105 -2.01 15.85 -1.62
C LEU A 105 -3.45 15.95 -2.13
N GLN A 106 -4.20 16.98 -1.71
CA GLN A 106 -5.56 17.20 -2.21
C GLN A 106 -5.57 17.47 -3.72
N GLU A 107 -4.65 18.30 -4.21
CA GLU A 107 -4.47 18.52 -5.65
C GLU A 107 -4.13 17.23 -6.39
N ALA A 108 -3.25 16.39 -5.82
CA ALA A 108 -2.88 15.12 -6.43
C ALA A 108 -4.10 14.22 -6.54
N ILE A 109 -4.88 14.04 -5.48
CA ILE A 109 -6.09 13.18 -5.45
C ILE A 109 -7.16 13.65 -6.44
N ALA A 110 -7.24 14.95 -6.69
CA ALA A 110 -8.18 15.52 -7.66
C ALA A 110 -7.77 15.28 -9.12
N ARG A 111 -6.57 14.76 -9.40
CA ARG A 111 -6.11 14.54 -10.77
C ARG A 111 -6.87 13.39 -11.44
N PRO A 112 -7.33 13.57 -12.69
CA PRO A 112 -7.89 12.47 -13.45
C PRO A 112 -6.81 11.43 -13.78
N GLY A 113 -7.21 10.18 -13.97
CA GLY A 113 -6.31 9.09 -14.37
C GLY A 113 -5.41 8.53 -13.27
N LEU A 114 -5.61 8.87 -11.99
CA LEU A 114 -4.84 8.29 -10.88
C LEU A 114 -5.11 6.80 -10.65
N VAL A 115 -6.33 6.36 -10.91
CA VAL A 115 -6.76 4.99 -10.61
C VAL A 115 -6.78 4.20 -11.91
N HIS A 116 -5.91 3.17 -11.99
CA HIS A 116 -5.88 2.32 -13.17
C HIS A 116 -7.11 1.38 -13.19
N PRO A 117 -7.84 1.26 -14.32
CA PRO A 117 -9.10 0.51 -14.41
C PRO A 117 -9.01 -0.94 -13.90
N ASP A 118 -7.86 -1.58 -14.07
CA ASP A 118 -7.67 -2.98 -13.65
C ASP A 118 -7.73 -3.17 -12.13
N TRP A 119 -7.40 -2.15 -11.33
CA TRP A 119 -7.62 -2.22 -9.88
C TRP A 119 -9.10 -2.31 -9.55
N ILE A 120 -9.93 -1.55 -10.26
CA ILE A 120 -11.39 -1.61 -10.11
C ILE A 120 -11.90 -2.98 -10.51
N ARG A 121 -11.49 -3.50 -11.68
CA ARG A 121 -11.88 -4.85 -12.10
C ARG A 121 -11.48 -5.91 -11.08
N ALA A 122 -10.26 -5.83 -10.53
CA ALA A 122 -9.78 -6.76 -9.52
C ALA A 122 -10.61 -6.70 -8.23
N MET A 123 -10.96 -5.51 -7.73
CA MET A 123 -11.80 -5.35 -6.55
C MET A 123 -13.19 -5.99 -6.72
N PHE A 124 -13.79 -5.83 -7.90
CA PHE A 124 -15.12 -6.38 -8.18
C PHE A 124 -15.10 -7.88 -8.53
N ARG A 125 -13.95 -8.45 -8.92
CA ARG A 125 -13.80 -9.90 -9.23
C ARG A 125 -13.56 -10.78 -8.00
N GLY A 126 -13.42 -10.22 -6.81
CA GLY A 126 -13.19 -11.00 -5.60
C GLY A 126 -14.44 -11.74 -5.12
N GLU A 127 -14.28 -12.96 -4.62
CA GLU A 127 -15.38 -13.76 -4.02
C GLU A 127 -16.12 -12.99 -2.91
N ALA A 128 -15.41 -12.14 -2.16
CA ALA A 128 -16.01 -11.29 -1.14
C ALA A 128 -16.94 -10.21 -1.72
N ALA A 129 -16.56 -9.60 -2.86
CA ALA A 129 -17.41 -8.63 -3.54
C ALA A 129 -18.67 -9.30 -4.10
N GLU A 130 -18.51 -10.52 -4.64
CA GLU A 130 -19.62 -11.35 -5.09
C GLU A 130 -20.58 -11.71 -3.95
N ALA A 131 -20.06 -12.15 -2.81
CA ALA A 131 -20.87 -12.49 -1.64
C ALA A 131 -21.66 -11.27 -1.12
N VAL A 132 -21.02 -10.10 -1.01
CA VAL A 132 -21.68 -8.86 -0.58
C VAL A 132 -22.75 -8.43 -1.57
N LEU A 133 -22.47 -8.48 -2.88
CA LEU A 133 -23.44 -8.14 -3.90
C LEU A 133 -24.63 -9.10 -3.89
N ASN A 134 -24.38 -10.40 -3.80
CA ASN A 134 -25.43 -11.41 -3.76
C ASN A 134 -26.33 -11.25 -2.54
N ASP A 135 -25.78 -10.99 -1.35
CA ASP A 135 -26.59 -10.71 -0.15
C ASP A 135 -27.39 -9.41 -0.30
N ALA A 136 -26.76 -8.32 -0.78
CA ALA A 136 -27.45 -7.05 -0.97
C ALA A 136 -28.58 -7.14 -2.02
N LEU A 137 -28.33 -7.79 -3.16
CA LEU A 137 -29.34 -8.01 -4.21
C LEU A 137 -30.43 -8.96 -3.75
N TYR A 138 -30.07 -10.03 -3.02
CA TYR A 138 -31.05 -10.94 -2.45
C TYR A 138 -32.02 -10.20 -1.54
N ARG A 139 -31.52 -9.39 -0.61
CA ARG A 139 -32.34 -8.57 0.29
C ARG A 139 -33.18 -7.56 -0.49
N ALA A 140 -32.59 -6.85 -1.45
CA ALA A 140 -33.32 -5.88 -2.26
C ALA A 140 -34.46 -6.52 -3.09
N LEU A 141 -34.20 -7.70 -3.68
CA LEU A 141 -35.20 -8.46 -4.44
C LEU A 141 -36.29 -9.04 -3.54
N GLN A 142 -35.92 -9.49 -2.33
CA GLN A 142 -36.88 -9.94 -1.31
C GLN A 142 -37.75 -8.76 -0.83
N ASP A 143 -37.16 -7.62 -0.50
CA ASP A 143 -37.90 -6.42 -0.12
C ASP A 143 -38.86 -6.00 -1.25
N PHE A 144 -38.40 -6.02 -2.50
CA PHE A 144 -39.24 -5.75 -3.65
C PHE A 144 -40.36 -6.78 -3.83
N SER A 145 -40.10 -8.08 -3.63
CA SER A 145 -41.12 -9.13 -3.74
C SER A 145 -42.20 -9.00 -2.67
N THR A 146 -41.89 -8.42 -1.50
CA THR A 146 -42.92 -8.10 -0.49
C THR A 146 -43.74 -6.84 -0.84
N LEU A 147 -43.15 -5.89 -1.58
CA LEU A 147 -43.81 -4.64 -1.97
C LEU A 147 -44.71 -4.80 -3.20
N LEU A 148 -44.32 -5.64 -4.16
CA LEU A 148 -45.03 -5.91 -5.42
C LEU A 148 -46.50 -6.31 -5.20
N PRO A 149 -46.81 -7.29 -4.35
CA PRO A 149 -48.18 -7.69 -4.08
C PRO A 149 -49.00 -6.58 -3.41
N ARG A 150 -48.39 -5.80 -2.49
CA ARG A 150 -49.05 -4.67 -1.83
C ARG A 150 -49.42 -3.59 -2.85
N LEU A 151 -48.57 -3.35 -3.84
CA LEU A 151 -48.86 -2.44 -4.96
C LEU A 151 -49.97 -2.99 -5.87
N MET A 152 -49.92 -4.29 -6.20
CA MET A 152 -50.94 -4.95 -7.02
C MET A 152 -52.33 -4.93 -6.34
N VAL A 153 -52.40 -5.15 -5.03
CA VAL A 153 -53.66 -5.04 -4.26
C VAL A 153 -54.18 -3.60 -4.23
N LYS A 154 -53.29 -2.61 -4.06
CA LYS A 154 -53.66 -1.18 -4.09
C LYS A 154 -54.16 -0.70 -5.47
N LEU A 155 -53.61 -1.26 -6.55
CA LEU A 155 -53.95 -0.88 -7.93
C LEU A 155 -55.09 -1.73 -8.52
N SER A 156 -55.41 -2.88 -7.92
CA SER A 156 -56.51 -3.74 -8.37
C SER A 156 -57.87 -3.04 -8.15
N PRO A 157 -58.80 -3.10 -9.12
CA PRO A 157 -60.17 -2.60 -8.98
C PRO A 157 -60.92 -3.20 -7.78
N MET A 158 -60.51 -4.37 -7.28
CA MET A 158 -61.06 -5.00 -6.07
C MET A 158 -60.71 -4.27 -4.77
N GLY A 159 -59.62 -3.49 -4.73
CA GLY A 159 -59.22 -2.71 -3.54
C GLY A 159 -60.21 -1.59 -3.19
N ARG A 160 -61.08 -1.19 -4.14
CA ARG A 160 -62.13 -0.19 -3.93
C ARG A 160 -63.51 -0.77 -3.55
N PHE A 161 -63.69 -2.09 -3.59
CA PHE A 161 -65.00 -2.74 -3.33
C PHE A 161 -65.00 -3.81 -2.21
N GLY A 162 -63.89 -4.04 -1.51
CA GLY A 162 -63.76 -5.11 -0.52
C GLY A 162 -64.04 -4.72 0.93
N VAL A 163 -65.32 -4.57 1.32
CA VAL A 163 -65.76 -4.51 2.74
C VAL A 163 -66.14 -5.90 3.28
N LEU A 164 -65.78 -6.98 2.58
CA LEU A 164 -66.06 -8.37 2.97
C LEU A 164 -64.75 -9.12 3.25
N GLY A 165 -64.59 -9.59 4.49
CA GLY A 165 -63.37 -10.18 5.06
C GLY A 165 -62.78 -11.43 4.38
N SER A 166 -63.24 -11.82 3.20
CA SER A 166 -62.70 -12.92 2.39
C SER A 166 -61.61 -12.47 1.40
N ALA A 167 -61.52 -11.18 1.07
CA ALA A 167 -60.50 -10.67 0.13
C ALA A 167 -59.10 -10.60 0.75
N GLY A 168 -59.00 -10.37 2.07
CA GLY A 168 -57.73 -10.33 2.80
C GLY A 168 -57.00 -11.67 2.82
N ALA A 169 -57.70 -12.75 3.17
CA ALA A 169 -57.13 -14.10 3.21
C ALA A 169 -56.69 -14.62 1.83
N PHE A 170 -57.38 -14.22 0.75
CA PHE A 170 -56.99 -14.55 -0.62
C PHE A 170 -55.74 -13.77 -1.05
N ALA A 171 -55.64 -12.49 -0.67
CA ALA A 171 -54.46 -11.67 -0.93
C ALA A 171 -53.23 -12.20 -0.18
N GLU A 172 -53.35 -12.55 1.10
CA GLU A 172 -52.28 -13.15 1.90
C GLU A 172 -51.79 -14.47 1.29
N LYS A 173 -52.71 -15.35 0.87
CA LYS A 173 -52.35 -16.63 0.25
C LYS A 173 -51.71 -16.46 -1.14
N LEU A 174 -52.08 -15.41 -1.88
CA LEU A 174 -51.42 -15.06 -3.15
C LEU A 174 -50.00 -14.53 -2.90
N ILE A 175 -49.83 -13.68 -1.88
CA ILE A 175 -48.53 -13.14 -1.46
C ILE A 175 -47.60 -14.28 -1.07
N GLU A 176 -48.05 -15.16 -0.18
CA GLU A 176 -47.25 -16.27 0.35
C GLU A 176 -46.83 -17.26 -0.74
N ASN A 177 -47.73 -17.58 -1.69
CA ASN A 177 -47.38 -18.44 -2.82
C ASN A 177 -46.44 -17.76 -3.82
N LEU A 178 -46.58 -16.45 -4.03
CA LEU A 178 -45.70 -15.68 -4.90
C LEU A 178 -44.29 -15.60 -4.29
N GLU A 179 -44.18 -15.31 -2.99
CA GLU A 179 -42.90 -15.29 -2.26
C GLU A 179 -42.20 -16.66 -2.33
N ARG A 180 -42.95 -17.76 -2.11
CA ARG A 180 -42.41 -19.12 -2.19
C ARG A 180 -41.94 -19.51 -3.60
N GLN A 181 -42.56 -18.96 -4.65
CA GLN A 181 -42.16 -19.20 -6.04
C GLN A 181 -41.01 -18.30 -6.48
N ILE A 182 -40.92 -17.07 -5.97
CA ILE A 182 -39.90 -16.09 -6.35
C ILE A 182 -38.56 -16.41 -5.66
N GLU A 183 -38.56 -16.92 -4.44
CA GLU A 183 -37.32 -17.21 -3.71
C GLU A 183 -36.33 -18.12 -4.47
N PRO A 184 -36.72 -19.28 -5.04
CA PRO A 184 -35.80 -20.11 -5.83
C PRO A 184 -35.35 -19.41 -7.13
N GLU A 185 -36.20 -18.60 -7.75
CA GLU A 185 -35.87 -17.85 -8.97
C GLU A 185 -34.86 -16.73 -8.68
N ILE A 186 -34.99 -16.02 -7.54
CA ILE A 186 -33.99 -15.04 -7.08
C ILE A 186 -32.64 -15.75 -6.87
N LYS A 187 -32.64 -16.90 -6.19
CA LYS A 187 -31.41 -17.66 -5.92
C LYS A 187 -30.73 -18.13 -7.22
N SER A 188 -31.50 -18.67 -8.16
CA SER A 188 -30.98 -19.08 -9.49
C SER A 188 -30.46 -17.87 -10.28
N PHE A 189 -31.21 -16.76 -10.30
CA PHE A 189 -30.82 -15.56 -11.00
C PHE A 189 -29.49 -14.99 -10.48
N LEU A 190 -29.32 -14.93 -9.15
CA LEU A 190 -28.09 -14.44 -8.54
C LEU A 190 -26.92 -15.38 -8.80
N ALA A 191 -27.11 -16.70 -8.70
CA ALA A 191 -26.06 -17.68 -8.97
C ALA A 191 -25.54 -17.62 -10.42
N ASP A 192 -26.42 -17.38 -11.39
CA ASP A 192 -26.06 -17.41 -12.81
C ASP A 192 -25.58 -16.04 -13.35
N ARG A 193 -25.81 -14.94 -12.62
CA ARG A 193 -25.61 -13.57 -13.12
C ARG A 193 -24.70 -12.71 -12.25
N SER A 194 -24.31 -13.14 -11.06
CA SER A 194 -23.48 -12.38 -10.12
C SER A 194 -22.23 -11.81 -10.78
N GLU A 195 -21.46 -12.64 -11.50
CA GLU A 195 -20.24 -12.26 -12.21
C GLU A 195 -20.51 -11.18 -13.26
N GLN A 196 -21.56 -11.34 -14.08
CA GLN A 196 -21.93 -10.34 -15.10
C GLN A 196 -22.37 -9.01 -14.48
N ILE A 197 -23.02 -9.04 -13.31
CA ILE A 197 -23.43 -7.83 -12.60
C ILE A 197 -22.20 -7.12 -12.03
N LEU A 198 -21.25 -7.87 -11.45
CA LEU A 198 -19.99 -7.33 -10.95
C LEU A 198 -19.15 -6.70 -12.06
N GLU A 199 -19.04 -7.36 -13.21
CA GLU A 199 -18.34 -6.82 -14.38
C GLU A 199 -19.00 -5.50 -14.84
N ARG A 200 -20.33 -5.45 -14.94
CA ARG A 200 -21.05 -4.21 -15.27
C ARG A 200 -20.86 -3.12 -14.24
N ALA A 201 -20.86 -3.46 -12.95
CA ALA A 201 -20.61 -2.50 -11.87
C ALA A 201 -19.17 -1.95 -11.95
N ALA A 202 -18.19 -2.81 -12.28
CA ALA A 202 -16.81 -2.39 -12.49
C ALA A 202 -16.70 -1.44 -13.70
N GLU A 203 -17.26 -1.80 -14.85
CA GLU A 203 -17.22 -0.96 -16.06
C GLU A 203 -17.97 0.37 -15.87
N PHE A 204 -19.09 0.35 -15.15
CA PHE A 204 -19.80 1.57 -14.76
C PHE A 204 -18.94 2.48 -13.87
N THR A 205 -18.26 1.89 -12.88
CA THR A 205 -17.34 2.62 -11.99
C THR A 205 -16.17 3.20 -12.79
N ILE A 206 -15.57 2.41 -13.68
CA ILE A 206 -14.46 2.81 -14.56
C ILE A 206 -14.87 4.01 -15.43
N ALA A 207 -16.04 3.94 -16.06
CA ALA A 207 -16.56 5.00 -16.91
C ALA A 207 -16.78 6.33 -16.16
N ARG A 208 -16.88 6.29 -14.82
CA ARG A 208 -17.14 7.44 -13.95
C ARG A 208 -16.00 7.72 -12.98
N LEU A 209 -14.82 7.12 -13.19
CA LEU A 209 -13.71 7.24 -12.24
C LEU A 209 -13.34 8.69 -11.94
N ASP A 210 -13.41 9.55 -12.96
CA ASP A 210 -12.99 10.95 -12.87
C ASP A 210 -14.15 11.95 -12.87
N ASP A 211 -15.38 11.46 -12.66
CA ASP A 211 -16.53 12.34 -12.41
C ASP A 211 -16.33 13.07 -11.06
N PRO A 212 -16.92 14.28 -10.90
CA PRO A 212 -16.78 15.06 -9.67
C PRO A 212 -17.11 14.30 -8.38
N ALA A 213 -18.15 13.46 -8.41
CA ALA A 213 -18.54 12.64 -7.25
C ALA A 213 -17.49 11.57 -6.89
N SER A 214 -16.84 10.97 -7.89
CA SER A 214 -15.78 9.97 -7.68
C SER A 214 -14.49 10.61 -7.18
N ILE A 215 -14.15 11.81 -7.68
CA ILE A 215 -13.06 12.63 -7.13
C ILE A 215 -13.32 12.96 -5.66
N GLU A 216 -14.52 13.43 -5.34
CA GLU A 216 -14.92 13.76 -3.96
C GLU A 216 -14.85 12.52 -3.05
N PHE A 217 -15.34 11.37 -3.52
CA PHE A 217 -15.26 10.11 -2.77
C PHE A 217 -13.81 9.73 -2.43
N ARG A 218 -12.89 9.82 -3.40
CA ARG A 218 -11.46 9.54 -3.19
C ARG A 218 -10.83 10.51 -2.18
N ALA A 219 -11.15 11.81 -2.29
CA ALA A 219 -10.68 12.82 -1.34
C ALA A 219 -11.21 12.55 0.08
N ASN A 220 -12.48 12.16 0.21
CA ASN A 220 -13.08 11.80 1.49
C ASN A 220 -12.43 10.56 2.11
N LEU A 221 -12.09 9.55 1.30
CA LEU A 221 -11.38 8.36 1.77
C LEU A 221 -10.00 8.71 2.32
N VAL A 222 -9.21 9.53 1.60
CA VAL A 222 -7.90 9.97 2.10
C VAL A 222 -8.05 10.81 3.36
N ASN A 223 -8.98 11.75 3.38
CA ASN A 223 -9.25 12.56 4.58
C ASN A 223 -9.68 11.70 5.77
N PHE A 224 -10.48 10.67 5.52
CA PHE A 224 -10.84 9.69 6.55
C PHE A 224 -9.59 9.00 7.09
N VAL A 225 -8.73 8.44 6.24
CA VAL A 225 -7.49 7.77 6.68
C VAL A 225 -6.59 8.74 7.47
N LEU A 226 -6.39 9.96 6.98
CA LEU A 226 -5.58 10.98 7.68
C LEU A 226 -6.18 11.43 9.01
N SER A 227 -7.50 11.35 9.17
CA SER A 227 -8.19 11.65 10.42
C SER A 227 -8.02 10.54 11.46
N LYS A 228 -7.69 9.31 11.03
CA LYS A 228 -7.47 8.18 11.93
C LYS A 228 -6.10 8.24 12.58
N SER A 229 -6.01 7.58 13.72
CA SER A 229 -4.78 7.41 14.45
C SER A 229 -4.01 6.18 13.98
N PRO A 230 -2.69 6.12 14.17
CA PRO A 230 -1.95 4.88 13.98
C PRO A 230 -2.56 3.70 14.74
N ALA A 231 -2.99 3.92 16.00
CA ALA A 231 -3.65 2.90 16.81
C ALA A 231 -4.91 2.31 16.15
N PHE A 232 -5.68 3.11 15.41
CA PHE A 232 -6.82 2.61 14.65
C PHE A 232 -6.41 1.64 13.53
N LEU A 233 -5.28 1.89 12.86
CA LEU A 233 -4.81 1.07 11.74
C LEU A 233 -4.12 -0.21 12.20
N VAL A 234 -3.34 -0.14 13.29
CA VAL A 234 -2.55 -1.28 13.79
C VAL A 234 -3.22 -2.01 14.96
N GLY A 235 -4.33 -1.50 15.49
CA GLY A 235 -5.00 -2.06 16.67
C GLY A 235 -5.64 -3.42 16.42
N ALA A 236 -6.04 -3.71 15.17
CA ALA A 236 -6.57 -5.01 14.77
C ALA A 236 -5.48 -6.01 14.34
N VAL A 237 -4.23 -5.56 14.25
CA VAL A 237 -3.10 -6.39 13.84
C VAL A 237 -2.53 -7.04 15.10
N ASP A 238 -2.64 -8.36 15.21
CA ASP A 238 -2.02 -9.13 16.28
C ASP A 238 -0.53 -9.40 16.02
N ASP A 239 0.16 -9.97 17.01
CA ASP A 239 1.60 -10.22 16.92
C ASP A 239 1.94 -11.34 15.90
N GLU A 240 0.97 -12.22 15.59
CA GLU A 240 1.11 -13.27 14.57
C GLU A 240 1.12 -12.65 13.16
N LEU A 241 0.13 -11.80 12.84
CA LEU A 241 0.06 -11.10 11.56
C LEU A 241 1.29 -10.20 11.31
N LEU A 242 1.88 -9.63 12.37
CA LEU A 242 3.12 -8.85 12.25
C LEU A 242 4.33 -9.70 11.87
N SER A 243 4.42 -10.90 12.44
CA SER A 243 5.45 -11.87 12.07
C SER A 243 5.30 -12.28 10.61
N ASP A 244 4.07 -12.50 10.16
CA ASP A 244 3.78 -12.87 8.77
C ASP A 244 4.11 -11.77 7.78
N ILE A 245 3.80 -10.50 8.11
CA ILE A 245 4.21 -9.36 7.28
C ILE A 245 5.74 -9.29 7.14
N GLY A 246 6.47 -9.54 8.22
CA GLY A 246 7.93 -9.61 8.19
C GLY A 246 8.44 -10.71 7.25
N ALA A 247 7.84 -11.90 7.32
CA ALA A 247 8.19 -13.02 6.44
C ALA A 247 7.86 -12.73 4.96
N VAL A 248 6.69 -12.14 4.68
CA VAL A 248 6.30 -11.74 3.33
C VAL A 248 7.25 -10.69 2.77
N ALA A 249 7.61 -9.69 3.57
CA ALA A 249 8.58 -8.66 3.15
C ALA A 249 9.94 -9.27 2.82
N GLU A 250 10.43 -10.22 3.64
CA GLU A 250 11.68 -10.93 3.40
C GLU A 250 11.64 -11.75 2.10
N LEU A 251 10.59 -12.57 1.92
CA LEU A 251 10.40 -13.38 0.71
C LEU A 251 10.30 -12.52 -0.54
N THR A 252 9.60 -11.38 -0.45
CA THR A 252 9.47 -10.42 -1.55
C THR A 252 10.80 -9.77 -1.87
N ALA A 253 11.54 -9.32 -0.85
CA ALA A 253 12.87 -8.71 -1.04
C ALA A 253 13.84 -9.69 -1.71
N ARG A 254 13.84 -10.95 -1.27
CA ARG A 254 14.61 -12.03 -1.89
C ARG A 254 14.20 -12.27 -3.34
N HIS A 255 12.90 -12.38 -3.61
CA HIS A 255 12.40 -12.58 -4.96
C HIS A 255 12.82 -11.44 -5.90
N VAL A 256 12.65 -10.18 -5.49
CA VAL A 256 13.04 -9.00 -6.27
C VAL A 256 14.54 -8.94 -6.52
N ALA A 257 15.36 -9.30 -5.52
CA ALA A 257 16.82 -9.39 -5.67
C ALA A 257 17.24 -10.46 -6.69
N ASP A 258 16.51 -11.57 -6.78
CA ASP A 258 16.77 -12.67 -7.70
C ASP A 258 16.21 -12.40 -9.12
N MET A 259 15.41 -11.35 -9.33
CA MET A 259 14.83 -11.01 -10.64
C MET A 259 15.90 -10.46 -11.61
N PRO A 260 16.12 -11.10 -12.77
CA PRO A 260 17.05 -10.61 -13.78
C PRO A 260 16.69 -9.21 -14.30
N ASP A 261 15.40 -8.94 -14.49
CA ASP A 261 14.89 -7.66 -15.00
C ASP A 261 15.20 -6.52 -14.02
N MET A 262 15.04 -6.75 -12.72
CA MET A 262 15.37 -5.76 -11.69
C MET A 262 16.86 -5.40 -11.72
N ARG A 263 17.73 -6.40 -11.90
CA ARG A 263 19.18 -6.17 -12.03
C ARG A 263 19.50 -5.36 -13.28
N ALA A 264 18.87 -5.69 -14.41
CA ALA A 264 19.03 -4.96 -15.67
C ALA A 264 18.58 -3.50 -15.55
N ASP A 265 17.44 -3.25 -14.89
CA ASP A 265 16.90 -1.91 -14.66
C ASP A 265 17.81 -1.08 -13.74
N VAL A 266 18.36 -1.69 -12.67
CA VAL A 266 19.33 -1.04 -11.79
C VAL A 266 20.60 -0.69 -12.56
N HIS A 267 21.13 -1.62 -13.36
CA HIS A 267 22.32 -1.37 -14.19
C HIS A 267 22.08 -0.24 -15.19
N ALA A 268 20.93 -0.23 -15.87
CA ALA A 268 20.54 0.84 -16.79
C ALA A 268 20.35 2.19 -16.07
N GLY A 269 19.84 2.16 -14.82
CA GLY A 269 19.76 3.34 -13.97
C GLY A 269 21.12 3.92 -13.60
N ILE A 270 22.08 3.04 -13.25
CA ILE A 270 23.47 3.42 -12.94
C ILE A 270 24.14 4.03 -14.17
N ASP A 271 23.97 3.44 -15.36
CA ASP A 271 24.53 3.99 -16.60
C ASP A 271 24.02 5.42 -16.84
N ARG A 272 22.70 5.63 -16.76
CA ARG A 272 22.11 6.98 -16.94
C ARG A 272 22.55 8.01 -15.90
N ALA A 273 22.95 7.57 -14.71
CA ALA A 273 23.34 8.46 -13.61
C ALA A 273 24.83 8.81 -13.62
N ILE A 274 25.65 8.02 -14.32
CA ILE A 274 27.11 8.17 -14.39
C ILE A 274 27.57 8.80 -15.72
N GLU A 275 26.71 8.79 -16.75
CA GLU A 275 26.84 9.65 -17.94
C GLU A 275 26.77 11.16 -17.62
#